data_AF-A0A8H4V953-F1
#
_entry.id   AF-A0A8H4V953-F1
#
_cell.length_a   1.000
_cell.length_b   1.000
_cell.length_c   1.000
_cell.angle_alpha   90.00
_cell.angle_beta   90.00
_cell.angle_gamma   90.00
#
_symmetry.space_group_name_H-M   'P 1'
#
loop_
_entity.id
_entity.type
_entity.pdbx_description
1 polymer ?
#
loop_
_entity_poly.entity_id
_entity_poly.type
_entity_poly.pdbx_seq_one_letter_code
_entity_poly.pdbx_strand_id
1 'polypeptide(L)'
;MELSKALENLQIQGDDSPGKDTESCRRGELVLPSTPPKASRPGRLVSPRKLAGIPHTPHRPSIDAFWSQDFMDDWNERHSPTKSLLYPVLERPIKESPAKDSPTKVIKKSFDARKRLLAEQFLHELDDIITDGKISELVKSTGGVELVWTKTLNTTAGRANWRRETTRTKSASGTPISVTHKHHASIELAEKIIDTEDKLLNVLAHEFCHLANFMVSGITNNPHGKEFKAWAAKCSRAFGDSRGIQVTTKHTYDIDFKYMWACTACGAEYKRHSKSVDPQRHRCGSCKSTLRQTKPVPRGGDGAARGGGGKPSDWQMFVKEQMKTVRQKNPGSPQKEVMKIVAERWAKAKRDLVAATDAPAN
;
A
#
# COMPACT_ATOMS: atom_id res chain seq x y z
N MET A 1 -10.49 5.47 54.62
CA MET A 1 -10.64 4.96 53.24
C MET A 1 -9.68 3.78 53.11
N GLU A 2 -9.85 2.73 53.90
CA GLU A 2 -10.80 1.63 53.65
C GLU A 2 -10.66 1.06 52.23
N LEU A 3 -9.95 -0.06 52.12
CA LEU A 3 -10.32 -1.25 51.34
C LEU A 3 -9.18 -2.29 51.44
N SER A 4 -8.94 -2.80 52.64
CA SER A 4 -8.06 -3.95 52.88
C SER A 4 -8.70 -4.96 53.84
N LYS A 5 -10.02 -5.14 53.74
CA LYS A 5 -10.80 -6.15 54.45
C LYS A 5 -11.87 -6.72 53.53
N ALA A 6 -11.79 -8.03 53.31
CA ALA A 6 -12.83 -8.96 52.83
C ALA A 6 -12.31 -9.91 51.74
N LEU A 7 -11.21 -10.60 52.05
CA LEU A 7 -10.98 -11.97 51.61
C LEU A 7 -11.26 -12.85 52.84
N GLU A 8 -11.86 -14.02 52.62
CA GLU A 8 -12.31 -15.01 53.61
C GLU A 8 -13.62 -14.66 54.32
N ASN A 9 -14.73 -15.30 53.93
CA ASN A 9 -15.08 -16.59 54.54
C ASN A 9 -16.39 -17.21 54.01
N LEU A 10 -16.43 -18.54 54.15
CA LEU A 10 -17.60 -19.41 54.44
C LEU A 10 -18.42 -20.02 53.31
N GLN A 11 -18.04 -21.29 53.07
CA GLN A 11 -18.89 -22.43 52.77
C GLN A 11 -19.85 -22.75 53.94
N ILE A 12 -21.09 -23.21 53.66
CA ILE A 12 -21.84 -24.28 54.35
C ILE A 12 -23.10 -24.65 53.53
N GLN A 13 -23.44 -25.95 53.62
CA GLN A 13 -24.44 -26.76 52.91
C GLN A 13 -25.90 -26.58 53.41
N GLY A 14 -26.88 -27.09 52.64
CA GLY A 14 -28.14 -27.63 53.19
C GLY A 14 -29.38 -27.51 52.30
N ASP A 15 -29.97 -28.65 51.94
CA ASP A 15 -31.10 -28.94 51.05
C ASP A 15 -32.43 -28.17 51.28
N ASP A 16 -33.19 -27.94 50.20
CA ASP A 16 -34.54 -28.54 50.03
C ASP A 16 -35.04 -28.46 48.56
N SER A 17 -35.71 -29.52 48.11
CA SER A 17 -36.36 -29.76 46.81
C SER A 17 -37.72 -30.41 47.13
N PRO A 18 -38.81 -30.31 46.32
CA PRO A 18 -38.76 -30.53 44.87
C PRO A 18 -39.85 -29.83 44.01
N GLY A 19 -39.67 -29.90 42.70
CA GLY A 19 -40.72 -29.59 41.71
C GLY A 19 -40.27 -30.01 40.31
N LYS A 20 -40.62 -31.23 39.92
CA LYS A 20 -40.37 -31.85 38.61
C LYS A 20 -41.04 -31.04 37.50
N ASP A 21 -40.35 -30.88 36.38
CA ASP A 21 -40.92 -31.20 35.07
C ASP A 21 -39.81 -31.63 34.10
N THR A 22 -40.13 -32.67 33.35
CA THR A 22 -39.20 -33.56 32.66
C THR A 22 -39.42 -33.36 31.17
N GLU A 23 -38.41 -32.90 30.42
CA GLU A 23 -38.41 -33.12 28.97
C GLU A 23 -36.99 -33.37 28.45
N SER A 24 -36.83 -34.59 27.95
CA SER A 24 -35.60 -35.18 27.43
C SER A 24 -35.44 -34.86 25.94
N CYS A 25 -34.24 -34.45 25.53
CA CYS A 25 -33.82 -34.64 24.14
C CYS A 25 -32.36 -35.08 24.06
N ARG A 26 -32.15 -36.03 23.15
CA ARG A 26 -31.07 -37.01 23.14
C ARG A 26 -29.76 -36.42 22.63
N ARG A 27 -28.65 -36.90 23.22
CA ARG A 27 -27.27 -36.75 22.74
C ARG A 27 -27.14 -37.38 21.35
N GLY A 28 -27.06 -36.55 20.31
CA GLY A 28 -26.73 -36.94 18.95
C GLY A 28 -25.22 -37.01 18.76
N GLU A 29 -24.75 -38.17 18.35
CA GLU A 29 -23.38 -38.55 18.02
C GLU A 29 -22.90 -37.79 16.77
N LEU A 30 -21.80 -37.05 16.88
CA LEU A 30 -21.21 -36.28 15.76
C LEU A 30 -20.45 -37.23 14.82
N VAL A 31 -21.03 -37.53 13.66
CA VAL A 31 -20.37 -38.23 12.56
C VAL A 31 -19.44 -37.27 11.81
N LEU A 32 -18.14 -37.59 11.71
CA LEU A 32 -17.21 -36.90 10.82
C LEU A 32 -17.56 -37.19 9.34
N PRO A 33 -17.60 -36.19 8.44
CA PRO A 33 -17.78 -36.46 7.02
C PRO A 33 -16.50 -37.07 6.40
N SER A 34 -16.60 -38.32 5.94
CA SER A 34 -15.56 -39.00 5.17
C SER A 34 -15.60 -38.56 3.69
N THR A 35 -14.45 -38.22 3.13
CA THR A 35 -14.30 -37.80 1.73
C THR A 35 -14.50 -38.97 0.74
N PRO A 36 -15.23 -38.78 -0.38
CA PRO A 36 -15.40 -39.83 -1.40
C PRO A 36 -14.10 -40.20 -2.13
N PRO A 37 -13.95 -41.43 -2.64
CA PRO A 37 -12.76 -41.84 -3.38
C PRO A 37 -12.68 -41.16 -4.75
N LYS A 38 -11.44 -40.91 -5.17
CA LYS A 38 -11.07 -40.12 -6.35
C LYS A 38 -11.39 -40.89 -7.63
N ALA A 39 -12.34 -40.41 -8.43
CA ALA A 39 -12.59 -40.93 -9.78
C ALA A 39 -11.35 -40.77 -10.68
N SER A 40 -11.06 -41.79 -11.49
CA SER A 40 -9.94 -41.84 -12.42
C SER A 40 -10.07 -40.75 -13.49
N ARG A 41 -9.00 -39.96 -13.69
CA ARG A 41 -8.95 -38.89 -14.71
C ARG A 41 -8.47 -39.46 -16.04
N PRO A 42 -9.04 -39.05 -17.19
CA PRO A 42 -8.48 -39.34 -18.49
C PRO A 42 -7.26 -38.43 -18.76
N GLY A 43 -6.21 -39.00 -19.37
CA GLY A 43 -5.19 -38.32 -20.16
C GLY A 43 -4.34 -37.25 -19.44
N ARG A 44 -3.14 -37.65 -19.00
CA ARG A 44 -2.09 -36.75 -18.46
C ARG A 44 -1.63 -35.76 -19.53
N LEU A 45 -1.95 -34.47 -19.38
CA LEU A 45 -1.24 -33.42 -20.12
C LEU A 45 0.22 -33.40 -19.64
N VAL A 46 1.18 -33.54 -20.55
CA VAL A 46 2.61 -33.47 -20.24
C VAL A 46 2.96 -32.01 -19.97
N SER A 47 3.18 -31.68 -18.69
CA SER A 47 3.72 -30.40 -18.28
C SER A 47 5.08 -30.17 -18.96
N PRO A 48 5.36 -28.97 -19.51
CA PRO A 48 6.71 -28.60 -19.91
C PRO A 48 7.68 -28.88 -18.75
N ARG A 49 8.87 -29.45 -19.05
CA ARG A 49 9.89 -29.74 -18.03
C ARG A 49 10.18 -28.45 -17.26
N LYS A 50 9.96 -28.49 -15.95
CA LYS A 50 10.22 -27.37 -15.04
C LYS A 50 11.72 -27.05 -15.13
N LEU A 51 12.08 -25.80 -15.43
CA LEU A 51 13.47 -25.35 -15.32
C LEU A 51 13.94 -25.58 -13.88
N ALA A 52 15.24 -25.85 -13.71
CA ALA A 52 15.83 -26.11 -12.40
C ALA A 52 15.37 -25.06 -11.38
N GLY A 53 14.77 -25.51 -10.28
CA GLY A 53 14.25 -24.62 -9.24
C GLY A 53 15.38 -24.00 -8.43
N ILE A 54 15.09 -22.87 -7.80
CA ILE A 54 15.98 -22.22 -6.83
C ILE A 54 16.32 -23.24 -5.73
N PRO A 55 17.60 -23.50 -5.42
CA PRO A 55 18.01 -24.41 -4.36
C PRO A 55 17.53 -23.91 -2.99
N HIS A 56 17.32 -24.83 -2.05
CA HIS A 56 16.93 -24.48 -0.69
C HIS A 56 18.01 -23.62 -0.02
N THR A 57 17.57 -22.58 0.68
CA THR A 57 18.44 -21.73 1.50
C THR A 57 19.16 -22.58 2.56
N PRO A 58 20.43 -22.28 2.87
CA PRO A 58 21.20 -23.02 3.88
C PRO A 58 20.68 -22.80 5.31
N HIS A 59 19.85 -21.78 5.54
CA HIS A 59 19.23 -21.48 6.83
C HIS A 59 17.88 -22.18 6.98
N ARG A 60 17.63 -22.74 8.18
CA ARG A 60 16.36 -23.38 8.55
C ARG A 60 15.36 -22.35 9.08
N PRO A 61 14.05 -22.64 9.05
CA PRO A 61 13.00 -21.74 9.55
C PRO A 61 13.11 -21.30 11.01
N SER A 62 14.01 -21.90 11.80
CA SER A 62 14.29 -21.57 13.20
C SER A 62 15.34 -20.48 13.40
N ILE A 63 15.93 -19.93 12.33
CA ILE A 63 16.94 -18.86 12.39
C ILE A 63 16.35 -17.55 11.85
N ASP A 64 16.57 -16.44 12.56
CA ASP A 64 15.98 -15.13 12.25
C ASP A 64 16.34 -14.62 10.84
N ALA A 65 17.55 -14.94 10.37
CA ALA A 65 18.00 -14.64 9.00
C ALA A 65 17.12 -15.28 7.91
N PHE A 66 16.40 -16.38 8.21
CA PHE A 66 15.46 -17.02 7.27
C PHE A 66 14.22 -16.16 6.99
N TRP A 67 13.82 -15.30 7.95
CA TRP A 67 12.69 -14.38 7.80
C TRP A 67 13.11 -12.97 7.40
N SER A 68 14.42 -12.71 7.29
CA SER A 68 14.91 -11.42 6.80
C SER A 68 14.62 -11.30 5.31
N GLN A 69 13.85 -10.27 4.95
CA GLN A 69 13.41 -10.04 3.59
C GLN A 69 14.60 -9.75 2.67
N ASP A 70 15.61 -9.03 3.16
CA ASP A 70 16.81 -8.69 2.40
C ASP A 70 17.64 -9.94 2.03
N PHE A 71 17.73 -10.94 2.91
CA PHE A 71 18.42 -12.21 2.62
C PHE A 71 17.64 -13.06 1.60
N MET A 72 16.32 -13.15 1.77
CA MET A 72 15.45 -13.89 0.84
C MET A 72 15.48 -13.28 -0.56
N ASP A 73 15.56 -11.96 -0.66
CA ASP A 73 15.65 -11.23 -1.92
C ASP A 73 17.04 -11.44 -2.58
N ASP A 74 18.16 -11.34 -1.84
CA ASP A 74 19.51 -11.63 -2.38
C ASP A 74 19.67 -13.09 -2.83
N TRP A 75 19.12 -14.05 -2.06
CA TRP A 75 19.15 -15.47 -2.42
C TRP A 75 18.35 -15.77 -3.69
N ASN A 76 17.15 -15.18 -3.82
CA ASN A 76 16.32 -15.32 -5.02
C ASN A 76 16.96 -14.65 -6.24
N GLU A 77 17.68 -13.56 -6.06
CA GLU A 77 18.42 -12.89 -7.14
C GLU A 77 19.64 -13.70 -7.60
N ARG A 78 20.41 -14.27 -6.65
CA ARG A 78 21.57 -15.13 -6.96
C ARG A 78 21.20 -16.41 -7.71
N HIS A 79 20.05 -16.99 -7.39
CA HIS A 79 19.71 -18.34 -7.83
C HIS A 79 18.49 -18.42 -8.76
N SER A 80 17.89 -17.28 -9.12
CA SER A 80 16.84 -17.24 -10.15
C SER A 80 17.40 -17.72 -11.50
N PRO A 81 16.74 -18.68 -12.17
CA PRO A 81 17.16 -19.11 -13.50
C PRO A 81 17.04 -17.96 -14.51
N THR A 82 18.17 -17.36 -14.89
CA THR A 82 18.20 -16.32 -15.91
C THR A 82 17.84 -16.94 -17.27
N LYS A 83 16.79 -16.44 -17.90
CA LYS A 83 16.47 -16.81 -19.29
C LYS A 83 17.59 -16.30 -20.19
N SER A 84 18.43 -17.22 -20.67
CA SER A 84 19.42 -16.91 -21.70
C SER A 84 18.70 -16.45 -22.97
N LEU A 85 18.86 -15.17 -23.33
CA LEU A 85 18.34 -14.59 -24.56
C LEU A 85 19.31 -14.90 -25.72
N LEU A 86 19.44 -16.18 -26.07
CA LEU A 86 20.12 -16.60 -27.29
C LEU A 86 19.13 -16.60 -28.45
N TYR A 87 18.88 -15.43 -29.02
CA TYR A 87 18.42 -15.29 -30.40
C TYR A 87 19.26 -14.21 -31.07
N PRO A 88 19.75 -14.40 -32.32
CA PRO A 88 20.41 -13.33 -33.05
C PRO A 88 19.43 -12.17 -33.19
N VAL A 89 19.83 -11.00 -32.70
CA VAL A 89 19.12 -9.74 -32.91
C VAL A 89 19.22 -9.43 -34.41
N LEU A 90 18.22 -9.87 -35.18
CA LEU A 90 17.92 -9.19 -36.43
C LEU A 90 17.41 -7.81 -36.03
N GLU A 91 18.20 -6.78 -36.30
CA GLU A 91 17.86 -5.37 -36.10
C GLU A 91 16.49 -5.11 -36.70
N ARG A 92 15.50 -4.99 -35.82
CA ARG A 92 14.17 -4.51 -36.21
C ARG A 92 14.23 -3.00 -36.13
N PRO A 93 13.78 -2.26 -37.17
CA PRO A 93 13.64 -0.82 -37.07
C PRO A 93 12.76 -0.50 -35.86
N ILE A 94 13.33 0.25 -34.92
CA ILE A 94 12.61 0.81 -33.78
C ILE A 94 11.56 1.76 -34.38
N LYS A 95 10.32 1.29 -34.56
CA LYS A 95 9.19 2.19 -34.70
C LYS A 95 8.94 2.79 -33.32
N GLU A 96 9.63 3.88 -33.04
CA GLU A 96 9.29 4.80 -31.96
C GLU A 96 7.82 5.18 -32.13
N SER A 97 6.97 4.57 -31.32
CA SER A 97 5.63 5.07 -31.10
C SER A 97 5.72 5.93 -29.84
N PRO A 98 5.67 7.27 -29.92
CA PRO A 98 5.76 8.10 -28.75
C PRO A 98 4.43 8.02 -28.01
N ALA A 99 4.28 7.04 -27.12
CA ALA A 99 3.31 7.16 -26.04
C ALA A 99 3.87 8.20 -25.06
N LYS A 100 3.72 9.49 -25.39
CA LYS A 100 4.07 10.58 -24.47
C LYS A 100 3.26 10.36 -23.20
N ASP A 101 3.96 10.06 -22.10
CA ASP A 101 3.35 10.02 -20.78
C ASP A 101 2.63 11.35 -20.52
N SER A 102 1.47 11.31 -19.88
CA SER A 102 0.73 12.53 -19.57
C SER A 102 1.60 13.48 -18.75
N PRO A 103 1.48 14.81 -18.91
CA PRO A 103 2.29 15.79 -18.17
C PRO A 103 2.30 15.55 -16.66
N THR A 104 1.14 15.18 -16.09
CA THR A 104 0.98 14.84 -14.67
C THR A 104 1.84 13.65 -14.23
N LYS A 105 1.99 12.63 -15.07
CA LYS A 105 2.78 11.44 -14.76
C LYS A 105 4.28 11.73 -14.78
N VAL A 106 4.72 12.60 -15.70
CA VAL A 106 6.11 13.07 -15.76
C VAL A 106 6.45 13.89 -14.51
N ILE A 107 5.60 14.84 -14.13
CA ILE A 107 5.77 15.63 -12.90
C ILE A 107 5.86 14.72 -11.67
N LYS A 108 4.90 13.80 -11.50
CA LYS A 108 4.91 12.85 -10.38
C LYS A 108 6.20 12.03 -10.31
N LYS A 109 6.64 11.49 -11.46
CA LYS A 109 7.88 10.70 -11.53
C LYS A 109 9.11 11.54 -11.16
N SER A 110 9.18 12.79 -11.62
CA SER A 110 10.28 13.69 -11.28
C SER A 110 10.31 14.04 -9.79
N PHE A 111 9.14 14.26 -9.19
CA PHE A 111 9.01 14.50 -7.75
C PHE A 111 9.38 13.25 -6.95
N ASP A 112 8.85 12.08 -7.30
CA ASP A 112 9.14 10.82 -6.63
C ASP A 112 10.64 10.48 -6.63
N ALA A 113 11.37 10.88 -7.68
CA ALA A 113 12.82 10.69 -7.77
C ALA A 113 13.61 11.58 -6.78
N ARG A 114 13.14 12.79 -6.48
CA ARG A 114 13.86 13.76 -5.63
C ARG A 114 13.31 13.94 -4.21
N LYS A 115 12.10 13.45 -3.93
CA LYS A 115 11.38 13.73 -2.66
C LYS A 115 12.13 13.30 -1.40
N ARG A 116 12.92 12.22 -1.46
CA ARG A 116 13.69 11.75 -0.29
C ARG A 116 14.80 12.73 0.07
N LEU A 117 15.62 13.11 -0.91
CA LEU A 117 16.67 14.10 -0.75
C LEU A 117 16.10 15.46 -0.29
N LEU A 118 14.98 15.87 -0.90
CA LEU A 118 14.31 17.11 -0.50
C LEU A 118 13.88 17.07 0.98
N ALA A 119 13.34 15.95 1.44
CA ALA A 119 12.92 15.78 2.83
C ALA A 119 14.12 15.83 3.79
N GLU A 120 15.23 15.17 3.46
CA GLU A 120 16.45 15.20 4.27
C GLU A 120 17.03 16.61 4.37
N GLN A 121 17.19 17.29 3.24
CA GLN A 121 17.70 18.66 3.19
C GLN A 121 16.80 19.62 3.98
N PHE A 122 15.49 19.51 3.79
CA PHE A 122 14.56 20.38 4.48
C PHE A 122 14.46 20.08 5.98
N LEU A 123 14.66 18.83 6.42
CA LEU A 123 14.72 18.47 7.83
C LEU A 123 15.92 19.13 8.53
N HIS A 124 17.09 19.12 7.90
CA HIS A 124 18.27 19.80 8.40
C HIS A 124 18.04 21.32 8.51
N GLU A 125 17.49 21.92 7.46
CA GLU A 125 17.18 23.35 7.43
C GLU A 125 16.14 23.74 8.49
N LEU A 126 15.12 22.90 8.71
CA LEU A 126 14.17 23.07 9.81
C LEU A 126 14.88 23.09 11.16
N ASP A 127 15.76 22.12 11.43
CA ASP A 127 16.49 22.08 12.70
C ASP A 127 17.40 23.28 12.90
N ASP A 128 18.15 23.67 11.87
CA ASP A 128 19.05 24.83 11.94
C ASP A 128 18.29 26.13 12.19
N ILE A 129 17.18 26.37 11.49
CA ILE A 129 16.46 27.65 11.54
C ILE A 129 15.46 27.70 12.72
N ILE A 130 14.82 26.59 13.05
CA ILE A 130 13.72 26.57 14.02
C ILE A 130 14.21 26.18 15.41
N THR A 131 15.21 25.31 15.51
CA THR A 131 15.70 24.83 16.81
C THR A 131 17.20 25.03 17.01
N ASP A 132 17.86 25.80 16.15
CA ASP A 132 19.29 26.12 16.25
C ASP A 132 20.17 24.85 16.33
N GLY A 133 19.78 23.81 15.59
CA GLY A 133 20.46 22.49 15.57
C GLY A 133 20.21 21.62 16.81
N LYS A 134 19.32 22.04 17.73
CA LYS A 134 19.13 21.36 19.01
C LYS A 134 18.59 19.94 18.86
N ILE A 135 17.73 19.68 17.87
CA ILE A 135 17.19 18.34 17.67
C ILE A 135 18.33 17.41 17.24
N SER A 136 19.13 17.80 16.23
CA SER A 136 20.28 17.04 15.76
C SER A 136 21.29 16.78 16.88
N GLU A 137 21.55 17.76 17.76
CA GLU A 137 22.40 17.57 18.94
C GLU A 137 21.87 16.44 19.85
N LEU A 138 20.56 16.43 20.13
CA LEU A 138 19.93 15.44 21.01
C LEU A 138 19.93 14.02 20.42
N VAL A 139 19.73 13.87 19.10
CA VAL A 139 19.72 12.56 18.41
C VAL A 139 21.07 12.16 17.84
N LYS A 140 22.13 12.96 18.05
CA LYS A 140 23.49 12.69 17.54
C LYS A 140 24.00 11.31 17.97
N SER A 141 23.73 10.93 19.21
CA SER A 141 24.16 9.64 19.78
C SER A 141 23.38 8.43 19.24
N THR A 142 22.26 8.64 18.56
CA THR A 142 21.37 7.58 18.04
C THR A 142 21.29 7.55 16.52
N GLY A 143 22.14 8.33 15.82
CA GLY A 143 22.20 8.34 14.36
C GLY A 143 21.30 9.36 13.66
N GLY A 144 20.78 10.36 14.37
CA GLY A 144 19.93 11.41 13.79
C GLY A 144 18.43 11.09 13.85
N VAL A 145 17.63 11.93 13.19
CA VAL A 145 16.19 11.73 13.03
C VAL A 145 15.96 10.85 11.79
N GLU A 146 15.31 9.71 11.97
CA GLU A 146 15.07 8.77 10.87
C GLU A 146 13.83 9.16 10.05
N LEU A 147 13.98 9.30 8.72
CA LEU A 147 12.87 9.55 7.80
C LEU A 147 12.35 8.23 7.21
N VAL A 148 11.19 7.76 7.71
CA VAL A 148 10.60 6.47 7.34
C VAL A 148 9.48 6.65 6.32
N TRP A 149 9.68 6.19 5.09
CA TRP A 149 8.65 6.25 4.04
C TRP A 149 7.78 5.00 4.01
N THR A 150 6.47 5.16 4.15
CA THR A 150 5.53 4.04 4.27
C THR A 150 4.40 4.08 3.25
N LYS A 151 3.92 2.89 2.87
CA LYS A 151 2.75 2.68 1.99
C LYS A 151 1.48 2.36 2.77
N THR A 152 1.57 2.15 4.08
CA THR A 152 0.48 1.72 4.96
C THR A 152 -0.21 2.89 5.67
N LEU A 153 0.46 4.05 5.76
CA LEU A 153 -0.14 5.28 6.27
C LEU A 153 -1.10 5.87 5.23
N ASN A 154 -2.40 5.65 5.47
CA ASN A 154 -3.48 5.97 4.53
C ASN A 154 -4.50 6.99 5.09
N THR A 155 -4.35 7.40 6.36
CA THR A 155 -5.29 8.33 7.05
C THR A 155 -4.62 9.63 7.50
N THR A 156 -3.30 9.63 7.70
CA THR A 156 -2.50 10.82 7.99
C THR A 156 -1.36 10.91 6.99
N ALA A 157 -0.86 12.12 6.73
CA ALA A 157 0.25 12.30 5.79
C ALA A 157 1.62 12.05 6.43
N GLY A 158 1.73 12.24 7.74
CA GLY A 158 2.93 11.95 8.52
C GLY A 158 2.61 11.55 9.96
N ARG A 159 3.64 11.11 10.69
CA ARG A 159 3.67 10.90 12.14
C ARG A 159 5.07 11.09 12.71
N ALA A 160 5.21 11.93 13.72
CA ALA A 160 6.43 12.00 14.52
C ALA A 160 6.41 10.95 15.66
N ASN A 161 7.51 10.21 15.80
CA ASN A 161 7.75 9.30 16.91
C ASN A 161 9.00 9.72 17.67
N TRP A 162 8.91 9.70 19.01
CA TRP A 162 10.05 10.01 19.86
C TRP A 162 10.05 9.12 21.11
N ARG A 163 11.24 8.68 21.51
CA ARG A 163 11.48 8.02 22.80
C ARG A 163 12.79 8.52 23.43
N ARG A 164 12.80 8.63 24.76
CA ARG A 164 13.99 8.94 25.56
C ARG A 164 14.40 7.72 26.37
N GLU A 165 15.61 7.25 26.16
CA GLU A 165 16.25 6.21 26.98
C GLU A 165 17.16 6.87 28.01
N THR A 166 17.02 6.50 29.29
CA THR A 166 17.84 7.04 30.39
C THR A 166 18.72 5.93 30.96
N THR A 167 20.03 6.04 30.80
CA THR A 167 20.99 5.10 31.38
C THR A 167 21.65 5.73 32.61
N ARG A 168 21.52 5.08 33.76
CA ARG A 168 22.16 5.47 35.03
C ARG A 168 23.31 4.52 35.33
N THR A 169 24.54 5.03 35.34
CA THR A 169 25.70 4.27 35.81
C THR A 169 25.90 4.53 37.31
N LYS A 170 26.06 3.46 38.09
CA LYS A 170 26.35 3.53 39.53
C LYS A 170 27.83 3.23 39.76
N SER A 171 28.45 3.97 40.68
CA SER A 171 29.75 3.58 41.25
C SER A 171 29.59 2.32 42.09
N ALA A 172 30.70 1.60 42.33
CA ALA A 172 30.79 0.56 43.35
C ALA A 172 30.38 1.06 44.76
N SER A 173 30.43 2.38 45.02
CA SER A 173 29.98 3.01 46.26
C SER A 173 28.48 3.35 46.33
N GLY A 174 27.66 2.90 45.37
CA GLY A 174 26.21 3.11 45.35
C GLY A 174 25.74 4.52 44.92
N THR A 175 26.68 5.46 44.71
CA THR A 175 26.37 6.82 44.21
C THR A 175 26.24 6.81 42.69
N PRO A 176 25.17 7.41 42.09
CA PRO A 176 25.05 7.53 40.63
C PRO A 176 26.16 8.45 40.08
N ILE A 177 27.02 7.92 39.20
CA ILE A 177 28.17 8.65 38.63
C ILE A 177 27.74 9.48 37.43
N SER A 178 26.92 8.93 36.53
CA SER A 178 26.39 9.70 35.41
C SER A 178 25.00 9.24 34.99
N VAL A 179 24.17 10.21 34.61
CA VAL A 179 22.88 9.97 33.95
C VAL A 179 23.04 10.45 32.51
N THR A 180 22.90 9.53 31.57
CA THR A 180 22.96 9.85 30.13
C THR A 180 21.59 9.64 29.51
N HIS A 181 21.18 10.58 28.66
CA HIS A 181 19.92 10.52 27.93
C HIS A 181 20.20 10.30 26.45
N LYS A 182 19.62 9.24 25.87
CA LYS A 182 19.64 8.99 24.42
C LYS A 182 18.25 9.26 23.87
N HIS A 183 18.16 10.08 22.84
CA HIS A 183 16.89 10.43 22.20
C HIS A 183 16.81 9.71 20.87
N HIS A 184 15.82 8.85 20.68
CA HIS A 184 15.53 8.27 19.36
C HIS A 184 14.32 8.98 18.79
N ALA A 185 14.42 9.46 17.55
CA ALA A 185 13.34 10.16 16.87
C ALA A 185 13.21 9.66 15.43
N SER A 186 11.97 9.56 14.96
CA SER A 186 11.67 9.27 13.56
C SER A 186 10.45 10.03 13.09
N ILE A 187 10.41 10.35 11.80
CA ILE A 187 9.24 10.91 11.13
C ILE A 187 8.81 9.91 10.06
N GLU A 188 7.63 9.34 10.24
CA GLU A 188 6.98 8.48 9.27
C GLU A 188 6.22 9.36 8.25
N LEU A 189 6.41 9.10 6.94
CA LEU A 189 5.84 9.87 5.84
C LEU A 189 5.05 8.97 4.89
N ALA A 190 3.81 9.36 4.58
CA ALA A 190 2.89 8.60 3.72
C ALA A 190 3.23 8.77 2.23
N GLU A 191 3.80 7.74 1.61
CA GLU A 191 4.24 7.76 0.21
C GLU A 191 3.09 8.01 -0.78
N LYS A 192 1.87 7.58 -0.44
CA LYS A 192 0.68 7.73 -1.31
C LYS A 192 0.00 9.08 -1.19
N ILE A 193 0.20 9.79 -0.07
CA ILE A 193 -0.49 11.05 0.24
C ILE A 193 0.39 12.23 -0.14
N ILE A 194 1.70 12.10 0.07
CA ILE A 194 2.70 13.11 -0.30
C ILE A 194 3.10 12.91 -1.76
N ASP A 195 2.40 13.60 -2.65
CA ASP A 195 2.56 13.51 -4.11
C ASP A 195 3.04 14.81 -4.77
N THR A 196 3.23 15.87 -3.97
CA THR A 196 3.72 17.18 -4.39
C THR A 196 4.72 17.71 -3.37
N GLU A 197 5.59 18.61 -3.82
CA GLU A 197 6.61 19.25 -2.99
C GLU A 197 6.00 20.08 -1.86
N ASP A 198 4.98 20.89 -2.15
CA ASP A 198 4.27 21.69 -1.15
C ASP A 198 3.70 20.83 0.01
N LYS A 199 3.06 19.70 -0.32
CA LYS A 199 2.58 18.75 0.70
C LYS A 199 3.72 18.17 1.52
N LEU A 200 4.85 17.83 0.88
CA LEU A 200 6.01 17.29 1.60
C LEU A 200 6.53 18.31 2.62
N LEU A 201 6.75 19.55 2.20
CA LEU A 201 7.28 20.59 3.06
C LEU A 201 6.33 20.91 4.22
N ASN A 202 5.04 21.09 3.95
CA ASN A 202 4.05 21.37 5.00
C ASN A 202 3.89 20.20 5.99
N VAL A 203 3.85 18.96 5.51
CA VAL A 203 3.76 17.77 6.38
C VAL A 203 5.04 17.63 7.21
N LEU A 204 6.22 17.75 6.60
CA LEU A 204 7.48 17.60 7.33
C LEU A 204 7.65 18.69 8.39
N ALA A 205 7.29 19.94 8.08
CA ALA A 205 7.31 21.03 9.05
C ALA A 205 6.35 20.78 10.23
N HIS A 206 5.17 20.20 9.97
CA HIS A 206 4.22 19.83 11.02
C HIS A 206 4.80 18.73 11.94
N GLU A 207 5.28 17.63 11.35
CA GLU A 207 5.86 16.53 12.13
C GLU A 207 7.12 16.98 12.89
N PHE A 208 7.90 17.89 12.30
CA PHE A 208 9.03 18.51 12.97
C PHE A 208 8.61 19.34 14.19
N CYS A 209 7.50 20.10 14.11
CA CYS A 209 6.96 20.83 15.27
C CYS A 209 6.58 19.89 16.41
N HIS A 210 6.10 18.67 16.10
CA HIS A 210 5.90 17.64 17.11
C HIS A 210 7.20 17.22 17.79
N LEU A 211 8.26 16.94 17.01
CA LEU A 211 9.57 16.62 17.58
C LEU A 211 10.12 17.76 18.45
N ALA A 212 10.03 19.01 18.00
CA ALA A 212 10.46 20.17 18.78
C ALA A 212 9.67 20.29 20.10
N ASN A 213 8.35 20.08 20.05
CA ASN A 213 7.50 20.09 21.24
C ASN A 213 7.90 18.99 22.26
N PHE A 214 8.20 17.78 21.78
CA PHE A 214 8.60 16.66 22.63
C PHE A 214 10.03 16.79 23.17
N MET A 215 10.97 17.14 22.30
CA MET A 215 12.41 17.05 22.57
C MET A 215 12.97 18.33 23.17
N VAL A 216 12.51 19.49 22.70
CA VAL A 216 13.01 20.81 23.12
C VAL A 216 12.14 21.37 24.24
N SER A 217 10.82 21.43 24.06
CA SER A 217 9.89 21.94 25.09
C SER A 217 9.58 20.92 26.19
N GLY A 218 9.85 19.62 25.96
CA GLY A 218 9.60 18.56 26.94
C GLY A 218 8.11 18.25 27.18
N ILE A 219 7.21 18.67 26.28
CA ILE A 219 5.76 18.52 26.42
C ILE A 219 5.26 17.29 25.69
N THR A 220 4.81 16.26 26.42
CA THR A 220 4.38 14.97 25.83
C THR A 220 2.87 14.71 25.92
N ASN A 221 2.18 15.38 26.84
CA ASN A 221 0.76 15.14 27.15
C ASN A 221 -0.20 16.01 26.32
N ASN A 222 0.28 17.06 25.67
CA ASN A 222 -0.52 17.96 24.84
C ASN A 222 0.20 18.26 23.51
N PRO A 223 0.07 17.37 22.51
CA PRO A 223 0.88 17.43 21.28
C PRO A 223 0.59 18.64 20.40
N HIS A 224 -0.59 19.28 20.53
CA HIS A 224 -0.98 20.50 19.78
C HIS A 224 -1.31 21.69 20.71
N GLY A 225 -0.69 21.71 21.89
CA GLY A 225 -0.86 22.74 22.92
C GLY A 225 -0.24 24.09 22.56
N LYS A 226 -0.07 24.95 23.58
CA LYS A 226 0.53 26.29 23.43
C LYS A 226 1.92 26.23 22.80
N GLU A 227 2.76 25.31 23.27
CA GLU A 227 4.14 25.14 22.80
C GLU A 227 4.19 24.70 21.33
N PHE A 228 3.39 23.70 20.94
CA PHE A 228 3.26 23.32 19.53
C PHE A 228 2.84 24.51 18.65
N LYS A 229 1.85 25.31 19.07
CA LYS A 229 1.41 26.48 18.31
C LYS A 229 2.53 27.52 18.17
N ALA A 230 3.38 27.68 19.18
CA ALA A 230 4.54 28.56 19.11
C ALA A 230 5.56 28.07 18.07
N TRP A 231 5.86 26.76 18.06
CA TRP A 231 6.73 26.14 17.04
C TRP A 231 6.12 26.25 15.63
N ALA A 232 4.84 25.94 15.48
CA ALA A 232 4.11 26.06 14.22
C ALA A 232 4.14 27.50 13.68
N ALA A 233 3.96 28.49 14.55
CA ALA A 233 4.06 29.90 14.18
C ALA A 233 5.50 30.30 13.82
N LYS A 234 6.53 29.74 14.50
CA LYS A 234 7.95 29.96 14.14
C LYS A 234 8.24 29.40 12.74
N CYS A 235 7.83 28.17 12.45
CA CYS A 235 7.96 27.56 11.12
C CYS A 235 7.23 28.37 10.04
N SER A 236 5.97 28.74 10.27
CA SER A 236 5.16 29.46 9.28
C SER A 236 5.70 30.86 9.01
N ARG A 237 6.31 31.53 10.00
CA ARG A 237 7.01 32.81 9.77
C ARG A 237 8.31 32.65 8.99
N ALA A 238 9.09 31.61 9.30
CA ALA A 238 10.39 31.41 8.66
C ALA A 238 10.28 30.97 7.19
N PHE A 239 9.28 30.15 6.86
CA PHE A 239 9.18 29.50 5.55
C PHE A 239 7.88 29.80 4.79
N GLY A 240 6.97 30.60 5.37
CA GLY A 240 5.67 30.91 4.78
C GLY A 240 5.80 31.65 3.44
N ASP A 241 6.58 32.73 3.41
CA ASP A 241 6.70 33.57 2.22
C ASP A 241 7.52 32.90 1.11
N SER A 242 8.58 32.18 1.49
CA SER A 242 9.50 31.55 0.53
C SER A 242 8.99 30.23 -0.05
N ARG A 243 8.21 29.46 0.73
CA ARG A 243 7.85 28.08 0.40
C ARG A 243 6.38 27.73 0.65
N GLY A 244 5.55 28.71 1.01
CA GLY A 244 4.12 28.48 1.24
C GLY A 244 3.80 27.66 2.50
N ILE A 245 4.75 27.54 3.44
CA ILE A 245 4.57 26.67 4.61
C ILE A 245 3.64 27.32 5.63
N GLN A 246 2.55 26.63 5.96
CA GLN A 246 1.57 27.05 6.97
C GLN A 246 1.23 25.86 7.87
N VAL A 247 1.89 25.80 9.02
CA VAL A 247 1.68 24.71 9.98
C VAL A 247 0.44 24.99 10.82
N THR A 248 -0.57 24.13 10.69
CA THR A 248 -1.79 24.17 11.50
C THR A 248 -1.82 23.01 12.48
N THR A 249 -2.73 23.03 13.48
CA THR A 249 -2.89 21.95 14.46
C THR A 249 -3.65 20.74 13.91
N LYS A 250 -4.25 20.86 12.71
CA LYS A 250 -4.98 19.77 12.05
C LYS A 250 -4.21 19.35 10.82
N HIS A 251 -4.14 18.05 10.55
CA HIS A 251 -3.61 17.53 9.29
C HIS A 251 -4.64 17.72 8.18
N THR A 252 -4.91 18.97 7.81
CA THR A 252 -5.88 19.33 6.77
C THR A 252 -5.16 19.34 5.43
N TYR A 253 -5.23 18.22 4.70
CA TYR A 253 -4.75 18.13 3.31
C TYR A 253 -5.76 17.38 2.47
N ASP A 254 -5.87 17.76 1.19
CA ASP A 254 -6.65 17.01 0.22
C ASP A 254 -5.93 15.69 -0.10
N ILE A 255 -6.41 14.61 0.52
CA ILE A 255 -5.95 13.26 0.23
C ILE A 255 -6.58 12.82 -1.09
N ASP A 256 -5.75 12.66 -2.13
CA ASP A 256 -6.24 12.11 -3.39
C ASP A 256 -6.44 10.58 -3.29
N PHE A 257 -7.70 10.18 -3.10
CA PHE A 257 -8.05 8.77 -3.10
C PHE A 257 -8.17 8.24 -4.52
N LYS A 258 -7.41 7.17 -4.80
CA LYS A 258 -7.44 6.48 -6.10
C LYS A 258 -8.82 5.91 -6.42
N TYR A 259 -9.55 5.45 -5.41
CA TYR A 259 -10.88 4.88 -5.58
C TYR A 259 -11.90 5.55 -4.65
N MET A 260 -13.05 5.89 -5.20
CA MET A 260 -14.18 6.43 -4.45
C MET A 260 -15.47 5.75 -4.86
N TRP A 261 -16.38 5.58 -3.89
CA TRP A 261 -17.73 5.08 -4.09
C TRP A 261 -18.72 6.00 -3.39
N ALA A 262 -19.92 6.14 -3.94
CA ALA A 262 -21.02 6.84 -3.30
C ALA A 262 -22.19 5.87 -3.11
N CYS A 263 -22.90 5.99 -1.98
CA CYS A 263 -24.14 5.27 -1.80
C CYS A 263 -25.21 5.78 -2.77
N THR A 264 -25.94 4.86 -3.39
CA THR A 264 -27.00 5.17 -4.36
C THR A 264 -28.25 5.79 -3.74
N ALA A 265 -28.47 5.62 -2.43
CA ALA A 265 -29.64 6.15 -1.72
C ALA A 265 -29.31 7.40 -0.88
N CYS A 266 -28.39 7.28 0.08
CA CYS A 266 -28.08 8.38 0.99
C CYS A 266 -26.90 9.28 0.57
N GLY A 267 -26.22 8.95 -0.54
CA GLY A 267 -25.09 9.74 -1.05
C GLY A 267 -23.79 9.64 -0.25
N ALA A 268 -23.74 8.87 0.84
CA ALA A 268 -22.53 8.71 1.66
C ALA A 268 -21.31 8.28 0.82
N GLU A 269 -20.19 9.00 0.97
CA GLU A 269 -18.95 8.74 0.24
C GLU A 269 -18.02 7.79 0.99
N TYR A 270 -17.42 6.86 0.25
CA TYR A 270 -16.43 5.92 0.73
C TYR A 270 -15.16 6.06 -0.11
N LYS A 271 -14.06 6.48 0.51
CA LYS A 271 -12.79 6.76 -0.16
C LYS A 271 -11.72 5.74 0.24
N ARG A 272 -10.96 5.19 -0.72
CA ARG A 272 -9.90 4.18 -0.50
C ARG A 272 -8.75 4.34 -1.50
N HIS A 273 -7.53 3.96 -1.09
CA HIS A 273 -6.37 3.90 -1.99
C HIS A 273 -6.26 2.59 -2.80
N SER A 274 -7.03 1.56 -2.44
CA SER A 274 -7.12 0.28 -3.15
C SER A 274 -8.56 0.01 -3.62
N LYS A 275 -8.71 -0.85 -4.64
CA LYS A 275 -10.03 -1.28 -5.13
C LYS A 275 -10.60 -2.38 -4.23
N SER A 276 -10.80 -2.07 -2.94
CA SER A 276 -11.23 -3.03 -1.93
C SER A 276 -12.74 -3.12 -1.75
N VAL A 277 -13.49 -2.12 -2.22
CA VAL A 277 -14.95 -2.14 -2.14
C VAL A 277 -15.50 -2.85 -3.37
N ASP A 278 -16.15 -3.99 -3.15
CA ASP A 278 -16.96 -4.70 -4.13
C ASP A 278 -18.44 -4.36 -3.91
N PRO A 279 -19.08 -3.56 -4.78
CA PRO A 279 -20.50 -3.24 -4.71
C PRO A 279 -21.45 -4.44 -4.60
N GLN A 280 -21.04 -5.63 -5.04
CA GLN A 280 -21.86 -6.85 -4.92
C GLN A 280 -21.88 -7.39 -3.50
N ARG A 281 -20.76 -7.29 -2.79
CA ARG A 281 -20.57 -7.83 -1.43
C ARG A 281 -20.79 -6.79 -0.34
N HIS A 282 -20.37 -5.56 -0.59
CA HIS A 282 -20.40 -4.48 0.38
C HIS A 282 -21.62 -3.58 0.16
N ARG A 283 -22.14 -3.03 1.25
CA ARG A 283 -23.30 -2.13 1.28
C ARG A 283 -22.97 -0.90 2.11
N CYS A 284 -23.78 0.15 1.94
CA CYS A 284 -23.68 1.35 2.76
C CYS A 284 -23.82 1.00 4.25
N GLY A 285 -22.92 1.51 5.08
CA GLY A 285 -22.98 1.32 6.52
C GLY A 285 -24.26 1.86 7.16
N SER A 286 -24.74 3.00 6.65
CA SER A 286 -25.87 3.76 7.22
C SER A 286 -27.24 3.24 6.75
N CYS A 287 -27.48 3.16 5.44
CA CYS A 287 -28.81 2.80 4.89
C CYS A 287 -28.86 1.41 4.21
N LYS A 288 -27.75 0.65 4.23
CA LYS A 288 -27.61 -0.69 3.62
C LYS A 288 -27.85 -0.78 2.11
N SER A 289 -28.04 0.34 1.41
CA SER A 289 -28.16 0.38 -0.05
C SER A 289 -26.84 0.09 -0.76
N THR A 290 -26.89 -0.05 -2.08
CA THR A 290 -25.72 -0.37 -2.92
C THR A 290 -24.74 0.80 -3.00
N LEU A 291 -23.48 0.48 -3.31
CA LEU A 291 -22.40 1.46 -3.50
C LEU A 291 -22.03 1.52 -4.97
N ARG A 292 -21.95 2.73 -5.54
CA ARG A 292 -21.54 2.97 -6.93
C ARG A 292 -20.13 3.55 -6.95
N GLN A 293 -19.22 2.98 -7.74
CA GLN A 293 -17.87 3.54 -7.88
C GLN A 293 -17.91 4.86 -8.66
N THR A 294 -17.45 5.94 -8.05
CA THR A 294 -17.39 7.30 -8.65
C THR A 294 -15.99 7.63 -9.18
N LYS A 295 -14.92 7.08 -8.58
CA LYS A 295 -13.53 7.26 -9.05
C LYS A 295 -12.74 5.94 -9.08
N PRO A 296 -11.93 5.67 -10.12
CA PRO A 296 -12.12 6.20 -11.48
C PRO A 296 -13.52 5.81 -11.99
N VAL A 297 -14.12 6.65 -12.83
CA VAL A 297 -15.41 6.33 -13.47
C VAL A 297 -15.25 5.01 -14.23
N PRO A 298 -16.04 3.96 -13.91
CA PRO A 298 -15.97 2.71 -14.65
C PRO A 298 -16.22 2.95 -16.13
N ARG A 299 -15.32 2.43 -16.99
CA ARG A 299 -15.53 2.43 -18.44
C ARG A 299 -16.57 1.35 -18.75
N GLY A 300 -17.84 1.75 -18.77
CA GLY A 300 -19.00 0.88 -18.89
C GLY A 300 -19.92 1.05 -17.68
N GLY A 301 -21.16 1.42 -17.94
CA GLY A 301 -22.15 1.83 -16.94
C GLY A 301 -22.45 0.78 -15.86
N ASP A 302 -23.26 1.23 -14.91
CA ASP A 302 -23.55 0.59 -13.64
C ASP A 302 -23.93 -0.90 -13.78
N GLY A 303 -23.14 -1.78 -13.16
CA GLY A 303 -23.49 -3.20 -13.01
C GLY A 303 -22.65 -4.23 -13.79
N ALA A 304 -21.46 -3.90 -14.28
CA ALA A 304 -20.59 -4.91 -14.89
C ALA A 304 -20.02 -5.89 -13.83
N ALA A 305 -20.77 -6.97 -13.59
CA ALA A 305 -20.22 -8.29 -13.35
C ALA A 305 -19.07 -8.56 -14.34
N ARG A 306 -18.09 -9.37 -13.94
CA ARG A 306 -16.97 -9.79 -14.80
C ARG A 306 -17.49 -10.19 -16.20
N GLY A 307 -17.22 -9.38 -17.22
CA GLY A 307 -17.57 -9.69 -18.60
C GLY A 307 -17.78 -8.43 -19.42
N GLY A 308 -17.04 -8.28 -20.52
CA GLY A 308 -17.08 -7.10 -21.39
C GLY A 308 -18.47 -6.82 -21.97
N GLY A 309 -19.14 -5.81 -21.44
CA GLY A 309 -20.43 -5.29 -21.92
C GLY A 309 -20.33 -3.93 -22.61
N GLY A 310 -19.15 -3.51 -23.05
CA GLY A 310 -19.06 -2.48 -24.09
C GLY A 310 -19.35 -3.13 -25.45
N LYS A 311 -19.93 -2.39 -26.42
CA LYS A 311 -19.90 -2.83 -27.82
C LYS A 311 -18.45 -3.23 -28.13
N PRO A 312 -18.17 -4.49 -28.50
CA PRO A 312 -16.81 -4.91 -28.78
C PRO A 312 -16.23 -3.97 -29.83
N SER A 313 -15.03 -3.44 -29.58
CA SER A 313 -14.33 -2.62 -30.58
C SER A 313 -14.20 -3.40 -31.89
N ASP A 314 -14.13 -2.71 -33.01
CA ASP A 314 -14.02 -3.36 -34.33
C ASP A 314 -12.85 -4.34 -34.39
N TRP A 315 -11.75 -4.02 -33.69
CA TRP A 315 -10.62 -4.93 -33.50
C TRP A 315 -11.00 -6.21 -32.72
N GLN A 316 -11.78 -6.11 -31.65
CA GLN A 316 -12.23 -7.28 -30.88
C GLN A 316 -13.17 -8.17 -31.70
N MET A 317 -14.05 -7.57 -32.51
CA MET A 317 -14.88 -8.30 -33.47
C MET A 317 -14.03 -9.02 -34.51
N PHE A 318 -13.08 -8.30 -35.10
CA PHE A 318 -12.17 -8.84 -36.10
C PHE A 318 -11.29 -9.97 -35.57
N VAL A 319 -10.74 -9.82 -34.37
CA VAL A 319 -9.96 -10.88 -33.71
C VAL A 319 -10.83 -12.12 -33.50
N LYS A 320 -12.07 -11.95 -33.01
CA LYS A 320 -12.99 -13.07 -32.77
C LYS A 320 -13.27 -13.84 -34.07
N GLU A 321 -13.46 -13.13 -35.17
CA GLU A 321 -13.71 -13.71 -36.49
C GLU A 321 -12.47 -14.38 -37.09
N GLN A 322 -11.32 -13.69 -37.08
CA GLN A 322 -10.11 -14.16 -37.74
C GLN A 322 -9.35 -15.23 -36.93
N MET A 323 -9.51 -15.28 -35.61
CA MET A 323 -8.80 -16.24 -34.76
C MET A 323 -9.11 -17.69 -35.15
N LYS A 324 -10.36 -18.02 -35.48
CA LYS A 324 -10.76 -19.38 -35.91
C LYS A 324 -10.09 -19.73 -37.24
N THR A 325 -10.16 -18.82 -38.21
CA THR A 325 -9.58 -18.96 -39.55
C THR A 325 -8.06 -19.10 -39.52
N VAL A 326 -7.37 -18.31 -38.69
CA VAL A 326 -5.90 -18.35 -38.58
C VAL A 326 -5.45 -19.63 -37.90
N ARG A 327 -6.16 -20.12 -36.86
CA ARG A 327 -5.82 -21.38 -36.18
C ARG A 327 -6.05 -22.59 -37.07
N GLN A 328 -7.10 -22.60 -37.88
CA GLN A 328 -7.35 -23.71 -38.81
C GLN A 328 -6.30 -23.79 -39.93
N LYS A 329 -5.83 -22.63 -40.42
CA LYS A 329 -4.74 -22.56 -41.42
C LYS A 329 -3.35 -22.80 -40.83
N ASN A 330 -3.19 -22.71 -39.51
CA ASN A 330 -1.91 -22.86 -38.81
C ASN A 330 -2.08 -23.82 -37.61
N PRO A 331 -2.37 -25.11 -37.85
CA PRO A 331 -2.52 -26.08 -36.77
C PRO A 331 -1.20 -26.23 -36.00
N GLY A 332 -1.28 -26.27 -34.67
CA GLY A 332 -0.11 -26.43 -33.78
C GLY A 332 0.74 -25.17 -33.55
N SER A 333 0.44 -24.04 -34.19
CA SER A 333 1.18 -22.80 -33.96
C SER A 333 0.94 -22.21 -32.56
N PRO A 334 1.98 -21.67 -31.89
CA PRO A 334 1.84 -20.97 -30.62
C PRO A 334 0.89 -19.77 -30.71
N GLN A 335 0.16 -19.49 -29.64
CA GLN A 335 -0.83 -18.40 -29.60
C GLN A 335 -0.25 -17.03 -29.98
N LYS A 336 1.03 -16.78 -29.67
CA LYS A 336 1.75 -15.57 -30.05
C LYS A 336 1.83 -15.37 -31.57
N GLU A 337 2.11 -16.44 -32.33
CA GLU A 337 2.19 -16.39 -33.79
C GLU A 337 0.81 -16.24 -34.43
N VAL A 338 -0.20 -16.93 -33.89
CA VAL A 338 -1.60 -16.76 -34.31
C VAL A 338 -2.05 -15.30 -34.13
N MET A 339 -1.75 -14.68 -32.98
CA MET A 339 -2.09 -13.27 -32.72
C MET A 339 -1.35 -12.31 -33.64
N LYS A 340 -0.09 -12.60 -33.98
CA LYS A 340 0.71 -11.80 -34.91
C LYS A 340 0.08 -11.81 -36.31
N ILE A 341 -0.31 -12.97 -36.81
CA ILE A 341 -0.99 -13.11 -38.12
C ILE A 341 -2.33 -12.35 -38.13
N VAL A 342 -3.11 -12.44 -37.04
CA VAL A 342 -4.37 -11.68 -36.92
C VAL A 342 -4.11 -10.17 -36.93
N ALA A 343 -3.07 -9.69 -36.24
CA ALA A 343 -2.70 -8.27 -36.23
C ALA A 343 -2.25 -7.76 -37.60
N GLU A 344 -1.46 -8.56 -38.33
CA GLU A 344 -1.03 -8.23 -39.71
C GLU A 344 -2.24 -8.15 -40.67
N ARG A 345 -3.19 -9.08 -40.54
CA ARG A 345 -4.44 -9.06 -41.32
C ARG A 345 -5.29 -7.82 -41.02
N TRP A 346 -5.37 -7.41 -39.76
CA TRP A 346 -6.06 -6.18 -39.38
C TRP A 346 -5.38 -4.92 -39.93
N ALA A 347 -4.06 -4.86 -39.85
CA ALA A 347 -3.29 -3.75 -40.42
C ALA A 347 -3.45 -3.67 -41.95
N LYS A 348 -3.62 -4.81 -42.63
CA LYS A 348 -3.98 -4.84 -44.05
C LYS A 348 -5.43 -4.36 -44.28
N ALA A 349 -6.40 -4.95 -43.59
CA ALA A 349 -7.81 -4.57 -43.72
C ALA A 349 -8.05 -3.08 -43.45
N LYS A 350 -7.35 -2.50 -42.47
CA LYS A 350 -7.43 -1.06 -42.17
C LYS A 350 -6.83 -0.19 -43.29
N ARG A 351 -5.74 -0.64 -43.92
CA ARG A 351 -5.15 0.05 -45.09
C ARG A 351 -6.06 -0.03 -46.30
N ASP A 352 -6.64 -1.20 -46.56
CA ASP A 352 -7.56 -1.42 -47.68
C ASP A 352 -8.86 -0.60 -47.50
N LEU A 353 -9.35 -0.47 -46.26
CA LEU A 353 -10.52 0.37 -45.93
C LEU A 353 -10.25 1.86 -46.20
N VAL A 354 -9.07 2.37 -45.83
CA VAL A 354 -8.68 3.76 -46.09
C VAL A 354 -8.49 4.01 -47.60
N ALA A 355 -7.88 3.07 -48.31
CA ALA A 355 -7.72 3.18 -49.76
C ALA A 355 -9.06 3.15 -50.52
N ALA A 356 -10.07 2.43 -50.01
CA ALA A 356 -11.40 2.37 -50.60
C ALA A 356 -12.24 3.64 -50.35
N THR A 357 -11.97 4.38 -49.27
CA THR A 357 -12.68 5.64 -48.96
C THR A 357 -12.14 6.85 -49.74
N ASP A 358 -10.92 6.75 -50.28
CA ASP A 358 -10.23 7.83 -51.00
C ASP A 358 -10.35 7.72 -52.55
N ALA A 359 -11.16 6.78 -53.06
CA ALA A 359 -11.39 6.64 -54.50
C ALA A 359 -12.44 7.67 -54.99
N PRO A 360 -12.13 8.52 -55.99
CA PRO A 360 -13.10 9.48 -56.51
C PRO A 360 -14.27 8.76 -57.20
N ALA A 361 -15.49 9.14 -56.82
CA ALA A 361 -16.70 8.69 -57.50
C ALA A 361 -16.67 9.21 -58.94
N ASN A 362 -16.66 8.28 -59.89
CA ASN A 362 -16.67 8.58 -61.32
C ASN A 362 -18.09 8.91 -61.81
#